data_AF-A0A2V7M5Z7-F1
#
_entry.id   AF-A0A2V7M5Z7-F1
#
_cell.length_a   1.000
_cell.length_b   1.000
_cell.length_c   1.000
_cell.angle_alpha   90.00
_cell.angle_beta   90.00
_cell.angle_gamma   90.00
#
_symmetry.space_group_name_H-M   'P 1'
#
loop_
_entity.id
_entity.type
_entity.pdbx_description
1 polymer ?
#
loop_
_entity_poly.entity_id
_entity_poly.type
_entity_poly.pdbx_seq_one_letter_code
_entity_poly.pdbx_strand_id
1 'polypeptide(L)'
;MFYVDFDSYHDHRTAFEFAVNPAGVKQDDICSNDFFIGDRSWDPVWDVATTIDSLGWVVEMRIPFSQLRFPHARDQVWGVNFFRWVFRKNERSQWAFQRKTETGYASRFGHLVGLHAIPAPKRLEVLPYTLGRGTFERPVFGSPFDRGHSYFGGAGLDVKYGVTSNLTLDAAVNPDFGQVESDPAFVNLTTVEQFLQERRPFFVEGASIFNFGGTGPYIQFGNTPQYFYSRRIGRTPSLEPEAPPGGFIDVPTHTTILGAAKLSGKTPSGWSVGVLDAVTARERA
;
A
#
# COMPACT_ATOMS: atom_id res chain seq x y z
N MET A 1 22.74 0.65 3.25
CA MET A 1 21.50 1.37 2.91
C MET A 1 21.63 2.83 3.32
N PHE A 2 21.19 3.73 2.45
CA PHE A 2 20.96 5.16 2.73
C PHE A 2 19.48 5.44 2.56
N TYR A 3 18.92 6.28 3.43
CA TYR A 3 17.51 6.59 3.50
C TYR A 3 17.33 8.11 3.43
N VAL A 4 16.29 8.55 2.74
CA VAL A 4 15.81 9.94 2.71
C VAL A 4 14.33 9.92 3.01
N ASP A 5 13.93 10.65 4.04
CA ASP A 5 12.55 10.63 4.51
C ASP A 5 11.95 12.03 4.49
N PHE A 6 10.69 12.12 4.07
CA PHE A 6 9.97 13.37 3.93
C PHE A 6 8.65 13.35 4.71
N ASP A 7 8.47 14.31 5.62
CA ASP A 7 7.15 14.71 6.12
C ASP A 7 6.65 15.88 5.27
N SER A 8 6.10 15.56 4.09
CA SER A 8 5.64 16.56 3.12
C SER A 8 4.31 17.23 3.51
N TYR A 9 3.61 16.70 4.51
CA TYR A 9 2.45 17.38 5.12
C TYR A 9 2.84 18.37 6.20
N HIS A 10 4.05 18.20 6.75
CA HIS A 10 4.53 18.87 7.95
C HIS A 10 3.63 18.67 9.17
N ASP A 11 3.07 17.47 9.29
CA ASP A 11 2.17 17.13 10.39
C ASP A 11 2.88 16.39 11.54
N HIS A 12 4.18 16.16 11.41
CA HIS A 12 5.03 15.48 12.40
C HIS A 12 4.58 14.06 12.73
N ARG A 13 3.79 13.43 11.85
CA ARG A 13 3.21 12.09 12.05
C ARG A 13 3.33 11.19 10.84
N THR A 14 3.42 11.76 9.65
CA THR A 14 3.45 11.02 8.38
C THR A 14 4.79 11.24 7.72
N ALA A 15 5.45 10.17 7.28
CA ALA A 15 6.69 10.27 6.53
C ALA A 15 6.69 9.30 5.35
N PHE A 16 7.26 9.75 4.24
CA PHE A 16 7.54 8.96 3.05
C PHE A 16 9.04 8.64 3.05
N GLU A 17 9.40 7.38 3.22
CA GLU A 17 10.79 6.89 3.24
C GLU A 17 11.19 6.38 1.85
N PHE A 18 12.39 6.77 1.41
CA PHE A 18 13.04 6.26 0.21
C PHE A 18 14.43 5.75 0.56
N ALA A 19 14.72 4.50 0.25
CA ALA A 19 15.93 3.83 0.67
C ALA A 19 16.63 3.14 -0.51
N VAL A 20 17.96 3.25 -0.52
CA VAL A 20 18.81 2.68 -1.58
C VAL A 20 20.01 1.97 -0.98
N ASN A 21 20.36 0.81 -1.53
CA ASN A 21 21.65 0.17 -1.25
C ASN A 21 22.70 0.52 -2.33
N PRO A 22 24.00 0.28 -2.09
CA PRO A 22 25.04 0.61 -3.07
C PRO A 22 24.90 -0.07 -4.44
N ALA A 23 24.15 -1.18 -4.52
CA ALA A 23 23.86 -1.89 -5.77
C ALA A 23 22.66 -1.29 -6.54
N GLY A 24 22.07 -0.19 -6.05
CA GLY A 24 20.93 0.47 -6.70
C GLY A 24 19.58 -0.16 -6.40
N VAL A 25 19.50 -1.12 -5.45
CA VAL A 25 18.21 -1.70 -5.05
C VAL A 25 17.45 -0.68 -4.22
N LYS A 26 16.20 -0.45 -4.63
CA LYS A 26 15.23 0.46 -4.02
C LYS A 26 14.42 -0.23 -2.92
N GLN A 27 14.04 0.55 -1.92
CA GLN A 27 13.02 0.23 -0.93
C GLN A 27 12.28 1.53 -0.62
N ASP A 28 10.99 1.44 -0.37
CA ASP A 28 10.10 2.56 -0.05
C ASP A 28 9.14 2.15 1.08
N ASP A 29 8.69 3.15 1.83
CA ASP A 29 7.81 2.94 2.97
C ASP A 29 6.97 4.19 3.28
N ILE A 30 5.75 4.01 3.79
CA ILE A 30 4.97 5.08 4.41
C ILE A 30 4.89 4.84 5.91
N CYS A 31 5.52 5.72 6.68
CA CYS A 31 5.36 5.79 8.12
C CYS A 31 4.15 6.65 8.47
N SER A 32 3.36 6.19 9.43
CA SER A 32 2.18 6.90 9.93
C SER A 32 2.16 6.92 11.46
N ASN A 33 1.40 7.86 12.03
CA ASN A 33 1.27 8.02 13.49
C ASN A 33 2.59 8.22 14.24
N ASP A 34 3.59 8.80 13.58
CA ASP A 34 4.92 9.06 14.15
C ASP A 34 5.68 7.80 14.60
N PHE A 35 5.32 6.65 14.02
CA PHE A 35 5.99 5.38 14.24
C PHE A 35 7.02 5.09 13.17
N PHE A 36 8.13 4.48 13.60
CA PHE A 36 9.22 4.05 12.72
C PHE A 36 8.84 2.88 11.80
N ILE A 37 7.85 2.07 12.19
CA ILE A 37 7.39 0.94 11.37
C ILE A 37 6.34 1.48 10.40
N GLY A 38 6.69 1.51 9.11
CA GLY A 38 5.78 1.92 8.05
C GLY A 38 5.09 0.75 7.32
N ASP A 39 4.26 1.12 6.36
CA ASP A 39 3.64 0.24 5.37
C ASP A 39 4.46 0.15 4.06
N ARG A 40 5.22 -0.94 3.92
CA ARG A 40 6.02 -1.28 2.72
C ARG A 40 5.21 -1.78 1.52
N SER A 41 3.88 -1.72 1.57
CA SER A 41 3.08 -2.03 0.38
C SER A 41 3.02 -0.84 -0.58
N TRP A 42 3.32 0.36 -0.09
CA TRP A 42 3.40 1.55 -0.93
C TRP A 42 4.60 1.49 -1.87
N ASP A 43 4.33 1.44 -3.17
CA ASP A 43 5.34 1.29 -4.24
C ASP A 43 5.26 2.49 -5.23
N PRO A 44 5.92 3.62 -4.91
CA PRO A 44 5.96 4.80 -5.77
C PRO A 44 6.90 4.60 -6.97
N VAL A 45 6.65 5.37 -8.04
CA VAL A 45 7.56 5.41 -9.21
C VAL A 45 8.62 6.50 -9.04
N TRP A 46 9.87 6.08 -8.81
CA TRP A 46 11.04 6.96 -8.66
C TRP A 46 12.32 6.32 -9.20
N ASP A 47 13.29 7.17 -9.56
CA ASP A 47 14.55 6.76 -10.19
C ASP A 47 15.75 6.93 -9.25
N VAL A 48 16.76 6.10 -9.47
CA VAL A 48 18.00 6.10 -8.71
C VAL A 48 19.19 5.78 -9.62
N ALA A 49 20.33 6.43 -9.37
CA ALA A 49 21.63 6.03 -9.90
C ALA A 49 22.61 5.87 -8.74
N THR A 50 23.41 4.80 -8.76
CA THR A 50 24.49 4.59 -7.80
C THR A 50 25.82 4.41 -8.51
N THR A 51 26.89 4.91 -7.90
CA THR A 51 28.27 4.64 -8.34
C THR A 51 29.14 4.32 -7.13
N ILE A 52 30.17 3.51 -7.34
CA ILE A 52 31.16 3.15 -6.33
C ILE A 52 32.53 3.53 -6.88
N ASP A 53 33.27 4.31 -6.10
CA ASP A 53 34.62 4.77 -6.41
C ASP A 53 35.58 4.55 -5.23
N SER A 54 36.80 5.10 -5.32
CA SER A 54 37.82 4.96 -4.28
C SER A 54 37.50 5.68 -2.97
N LEU A 55 36.59 6.65 -2.97
CA LEU A 55 36.19 7.43 -1.79
C LEU A 55 34.96 6.82 -1.10
N GLY A 56 34.13 6.08 -1.85
CA GLY A 56 33.00 5.36 -1.30
C GLY A 56 31.96 5.05 -2.35
N TRP A 57 30.70 5.25 -1.99
CA TRP A 57 29.58 5.10 -2.92
C TRP A 57 28.72 6.35 -2.86
N VAL A 58 28.21 6.74 -4.02
CA VAL A 58 27.33 7.89 -4.21
C VAL A 58 25.98 7.38 -4.69
N VAL A 59 24.91 8.04 -4.25
CA VAL A 59 23.56 7.81 -4.72
C VAL A 59 22.94 9.14 -5.15
N GLU A 60 22.31 9.13 -6.32
CA GLU A 60 21.47 10.20 -6.80
C GLU A 60 20.03 9.67 -6.89
N MET A 61 19.07 10.39 -6.31
CA MET A 61 17.67 10.00 -6.27
C MET A 61 16.82 11.07 -6.95
N ARG A 62 15.95 10.65 -7.86
CA ARG A 62 14.94 11.50 -8.48
C ARG A 62 13.56 11.07 -8.00
N ILE A 63 12.99 11.84 -7.09
CA ILE A 63 11.66 11.61 -6.52
C ILE A 63 10.70 12.63 -7.12
N PRO A 64 9.77 12.22 -8.01
CA PRO A 64 8.78 13.13 -8.55
C PRO A 64 7.86 13.66 -7.44
N PHE A 65 7.49 14.95 -7.50
CA PHE A 65 6.44 15.49 -6.62
C PHE A 65 5.11 14.75 -6.78
N SER A 66 4.87 14.12 -7.92
CA SER A 66 3.74 13.22 -8.12
C SER A 66 3.79 11.97 -7.23
N GLN A 67 4.87 11.62 -6.55
CA GLN A 67 4.85 10.51 -5.59
C GLN A 67 4.49 10.96 -4.18
N LEU A 68 4.61 12.27 -3.89
CA LEU A 68 4.37 12.83 -2.56
C LEU A 68 3.01 13.53 -2.51
N ARG A 69 2.34 13.41 -1.37
CA ARG A 69 1.13 14.19 -1.07
C ARG A 69 1.53 15.37 -0.18
N PHE A 70 1.13 16.58 -0.55
CA PHE A 70 1.58 17.81 0.12
C PHE A 70 0.54 18.93 -0.03
N PRO A 71 0.47 19.87 0.92
CA PRO A 71 -0.54 20.92 0.92
C PRO A 71 -0.37 21.88 -0.27
N HIS A 72 -1.50 22.34 -0.81
CA HIS A 72 -1.51 23.37 -1.86
C HIS A 72 -1.28 24.76 -1.25
N ALA A 73 -0.03 25.02 -0.85
CA ALA A 73 0.43 26.31 -0.37
C ALA A 73 1.58 26.83 -1.24
N ARG A 74 1.62 28.15 -1.42
CA ARG A 74 2.71 28.82 -2.17
C ARG A 74 4.05 28.58 -1.48
N ASP A 75 4.09 28.75 -0.17
CA ASP A 75 5.27 28.53 0.65
C ASP A 75 5.03 27.31 1.52
N GLN A 76 5.95 26.35 1.46
CA GLN A 76 5.85 25.10 2.18
C GLN A 76 7.10 24.87 3.02
N VAL A 77 6.89 24.26 4.17
CA VAL A 77 7.94 23.70 5.00
C VAL A 77 7.63 22.22 5.11
N TRP A 78 8.60 21.36 4.84
CA TRP A 78 8.47 19.91 5.02
C TRP A 78 9.40 19.45 6.13
N GLY A 79 9.11 18.32 6.76
CA GLY A 79 10.13 17.61 7.54
C GLY A 79 11.05 16.82 6.61
N VAL A 80 12.35 16.77 6.90
CA VAL A 80 13.32 15.91 6.21
C VAL A 80 14.29 15.27 7.19
N ASN A 81 14.69 14.03 6.92
CA ASN A 81 15.84 13.42 7.57
C ASN A 81 16.59 12.49 6.61
N PHE A 82 17.84 12.21 6.96
CA PHE A 82 18.73 11.33 6.20
C PHE A 82 19.33 10.31 7.15
N PHE A 83 19.29 9.04 6.76
CA PHE A 83 19.88 7.96 7.56
C PHE A 83 20.89 7.15 6.74
N ARG A 84 21.94 6.68 7.40
CA ARG A 84 22.92 5.77 6.81
C ARG A 84 23.17 4.60 7.75
N TRP A 85 22.86 3.39 7.29
CA TRP A 85 23.16 2.17 8.04
C TRP A 85 24.47 1.55 7.57
N VAL A 86 25.55 1.71 8.33
CA VAL A 86 26.87 1.13 8.03
C VAL A 86 26.97 -0.28 8.61
N PHE A 87 26.44 -1.27 7.88
CA PHE A 87 26.35 -2.67 8.33
C PHE A 87 27.69 -3.24 8.84
N ARG A 88 28.80 -2.99 8.14
CA ARG A 88 30.14 -3.47 8.55
C ARG A 88 30.63 -2.94 9.91
N LYS A 89 30.08 -1.82 10.37
CA LYS A 89 30.39 -1.20 11.67
C LYS A 89 29.27 -1.36 12.69
N ASN A 90 28.13 -1.91 12.26
CA ASN A 90 26.87 -1.85 13.01
C ASN A 90 26.56 -0.41 13.50
N GLU A 91 26.79 0.61 12.65
CA GLU A 91 26.66 2.05 13.01
C GLU A 91 25.61 2.82 12.17
N ARG A 92 24.60 3.41 12.82
CA ARG A 92 23.53 4.19 12.20
C ARG A 92 23.85 5.66 12.38
N SER A 93 24.14 6.33 11.27
CA SER A 93 24.30 7.77 11.24
C SER A 93 22.97 8.40 10.80
N GLN A 94 22.61 9.54 11.39
CA GLN A 94 21.40 10.29 11.04
C GLN A 94 21.70 11.79 11.06
N TRP A 95 21.08 12.56 10.17
CA TRP A 95 21.32 14.00 10.07
C TRP A 95 20.62 14.78 11.19
N ALA A 96 19.29 14.65 11.30
CA ALA A 96 18.56 15.25 12.41
C ALA A 96 18.80 14.41 13.67
N PHE A 97 19.41 15.02 14.68
CA PHE A 97 19.75 14.33 15.92
C PHE A 97 18.50 14.07 16.76
N GLN A 98 18.31 12.80 17.10
CA GLN A 98 17.33 12.35 18.08
C GLN A 98 18.08 11.65 19.21
N ARG A 99 17.82 12.03 20.46
CA ARG A 99 18.40 11.33 21.60
C ARG A 99 17.83 9.92 21.68
N LYS A 100 18.63 8.97 22.14
CA LYS A 100 18.18 7.58 22.37
C LYS A 100 17.04 7.48 23.39
N THR A 101 16.85 8.50 24.23
CA THR A 101 15.77 8.61 25.22
C THR A 101 14.49 9.22 24.67
N GLU A 102 14.50 9.73 23.43
CA GLU A 102 13.36 10.37 22.79
C GLU A 102 12.65 9.42 21.84
N THR A 103 11.33 9.48 21.85
CA THR A 103 10.48 8.73 20.92
C THR A 103 9.95 9.63 19.80
N GLY A 104 9.39 8.99 18.77
CA GLY A 104 8.90 9.64 17.57
C GLY A 104 9.82 9.40 16.38
N TYR A 105 9.31 9.71 15.20
CA TYR A 105 9.98 9.54 13.92
C TYR A 105 9.89 10.83 13.09
N ALA A 106 8.79 11.03 12.37
CA ALA A 106 8.50 12.25 11.59
C ALA A 106 8.56 13.51 12.47
N SER A 107 8.16 13.42 13.74
CA SER A 107 8.24 14.52 14.70
C SER A 107 9.67 14.98 15.04
N ARG A 108 10.68 14.19 14.69
CA ARG A 108 12.10 14.46 14.95
C ARG A 108 12.87 14.90 13.71
N PHE A 109 12.19 15.04 12.58
CA PHE A 109 12.81 15.48 11.34
C PHE A 109 13.22 16.96 11.44
N GLY A 110 14.27 17.33 10.71
CA GLY A 110 14.61 18.74 10.54
C GLY A 110 13.66 19.40 9.54
N HIS A 111 13.69 20.73 9.45
CA HIS A 111 12.80 21.47 8.56
C HIS A 111 13.47 21.75 7.21
N LEU A 112 12.89 21.24 6.13
CA LEU A 112 13.19 21.61 4.76
C LEU A 112 12.38 22.86 4.40
N VAL A 113 13.06 23.99 4.33
CA VAL A 113 12.50 25.31 3.96
C VAL A 113 12.93 25.71 2.56
N GLY A 114 12.34 26.78 2.02
CA GLY A 114 12.66 27.28 0.67
C GLY A 114 11.90 26.59 -0.46
N LEU A 115 10.87 25.80 -0.11
CA LEU A 115 9.97 25.18 -1.07
C LEU A 115 8.90 26.20 -1.48
N HIS A 116 9.05 26.76 -2.67
CA HIS A 116 8.19 27.81 -3.20
C HIS A 116 7.51 27.38 -4.49
N ALA A 117 6.20 27.61 -4.58
CA ALA A 117 5.37 27.40 -5.76
C ALA A 117 5.57 26.02 -6.41
N ILE A 118 5.69 24.97 -5.59
CA ILE A 118 5.74 23.58 -6.08
C ILE A 118 4.46 23.33 -6.89
N PRO A 119 4.55 22.92 -8.16
CA PRO A 119 3.38 22.55 -8.93
C PRO A 119 2.65 21.40 -8.25
N ALA A 120 1.40 21.62 -7.87
CA ALA A 120 0.50 20.56 -7.44
C ALA A 120 -0.29 20.09 -8.68
N PRO A 121 0.18 19.07 -9.42
CA PRO A 121 -0.56 18.61 -10.59
C PRO A 121 -1.92 18.07 -10.15
N LYS A 122 -2.96 18.38 -10.94
CA LYS A 122 -4.22 17.63 -10.85
C LYS A 122 -3.91 16.20 -11.28
N ARG A 123 -4.09 15.27 -10.36
CA ARG A 123 -3.80 13.85 -10.57
C ARG A 123 -5.05 13.19 -11.09
N LEU A 124 -5.23 13.15 -12.40
CA LEU A 124 -6.24 12.29 -13.02
C LEU A 124 -5.49 11.17 -13.74
N GLU A 125 -5.60 9.96 -13.22
CA GLU A 125 -5.10 8.76 -13.85
C GLU A 125 -6.30 7.87 -14.17
N VAL A 126 -6.35 7.40 -15.41
CA VAL A 126 -7.42 6.53 -15.90
C VAL A 126 -6.74 5.34 -16.55
N LEU A 127 -6.95 4.16 -16.00
CA LEU A 127 -6.30 2.92 -16.39
C LEU A 127 -7.38 1.92 -16.85
N PRO A 128 -7.76 1.94 -18.14
CA PRO A 128 -8.56 0.88 -18.71
C PRO A 128 -7.70 -0.37 -18.90
N TYR A 129 -8.27 -1.54 -18.66
CA TYR A 129 -7.59 -2.80 -18.92
C TYR A 129 -8.57 -3.88 -19.39
N THR A 130 -8.00 -4.88 -20.05
CA THR A 130 -8.68 -6.10 -20.48
C THR A 130 -7.90 -7.30 -20.00
N LEU A 131 -8.60 -8.37 -19.67
CA LEU A 131 -8.04 -9.55 -19.03
C LEU A 131 -8.48 -10.77 -19.80
N GLY A 132 -7.53 -11.68 -19.99
CA GLY A 132 -7.78 -13.02 -20.50
C GLY A 132 -7.12 -14.02 -19.56
N ARG A 133 -7.87 -15.02 -19.11
CA ARG A 133 -7.35 -16.13 -18.30
C ARG A 133 -7.76 -17.44 -18.97
N GLY A 134 -6.78 -18.33 -19.15
CA GLY A 134 -7.00 -19.70 -19.56
C GLY A 134 -6.48 -20.63 -18.46
N THR A 135 -7.34 -21.48 -17.89
CA THR A 135 -6.92 -22.54 -16.99
C THR A 135 -7.01 -23.88 -17.71
N PHE A 136 -6.04 -24.76 -17.44
CA PHE A 136 -5.99 -26.12 -17.96
C PHE A 136 -5.70 -27.06 -16.80
N GLU A 137 -6.66 -27.88 -16.46
CA GLU A 137 -6.62 -28.76 -15.29
C GLU A 137 -6.98 -30.19 -15.72
N ARG A 138 -6.58 -31.18 -14.91
CA ARG A 138 -7.03 -32.55 -15.14
C ARG A 138 -8.48 -32.65 -14.69
N PRO A 139 -9.43 -32.95 -15.61
CA PRO A 139 -10.83 -32.95 -15.24
C PRO A 139 -11.13 -34.02 -14.20
N VAL A 140 -11.93 -33.66 -13.20
CA VAL A 140 -12.45 -34.60 -12.21
C VAL A 140 -13.38 -35.59 -12.92
N PHE A 141 -13.06 -36.88 -12.80
CA PHE A 141 -13.81 -37.95 -13.46
C PHE A 141 -15.30 -37.92 -13.06
N GLY A 142 -16.17 -37.79 -14.05
CA GLY A 142 -17.63 -37.76 -13.87
C GLY A 142 -18.24 -36.38 -13.61
N SER A 143 -17.44 -35.33 -13.38
CA SER A 143 -17.95 -33.99 -13.12
C SER A 143 -18.54 -33.35 -14.39
N PRO A 144 -19.80 -32.90 -14.39
CA PRO A 144 -20.39 -32.20 -15.53
C PRO A 144 -19.91 -30.74 -15.65
N PHE A 145 -19.32 -30.18 -14.58
CA PHE A 145 -18.86 -28.80 -14.52
C PHE A 145 -17.39 -28.65 -14.92
N ASP A 146 -16.62 -29.73 -14.88
CA ASP A 146 -15.19 -29.72 -15.14
C ASP A 146 -14.87 -30.22 -16.55
N ARG A 147 -14.51 -29.29 -17.43
CA ARG A 147 -14.12 -29.58 -18.82
C ARG A 147 -12.60 -29.74 -19.00
N GLY A 148 -11.82 -29.65 -17.92
CA GLY A 148 -10.35 -29.62 -17.94
C GLY A 148 -9.75 -28.36 -18.57
N HIS A 149 -10.60 -27.41 -18.97
CA HIS A 149 -10.19 -26.10 -19.45
C HIS A 149 -11.27 -25.06 -19.18
N SER A 150 -10.87 -23.84 -18.83
CA SER A 150 -11.76 -22.69 -18.68
C SER A 150 -11.13 -21.44 -19.25
N TYR A 151 -11.94 -20.62 -19.93
CA TYR A 151 -11.53 -19.33 -20.46
C TYR A 151 -12.38 -18.25 -19.83
N PHE A 152 -11.72 -17.22 -19.33
CA PHE A 152 -12.34 -16.05 -18.76
C PHE A 152 -11.82 -14.80 -19.47
N GLY A 153 -12.73 -13.90 -19.81
CA GLY A 153 -12.45 -12.60 -20.39
C GLY A 153 -13.12 -11.51 -19.58
N GLY A 154 -12.40 -10.42 -19.31
CA GLY A 154 -12.92 -9.28 -18.56
C GLY A 154 -12.37 -7.96 -19.10
N ALA A 155 -13.06 -6.88 -18.77
CA ALA A 155 -12.56 -5.53 -18.94
C ALA A 155 -12.88 -4.73 -17.69
N GLY A 156 -11.98 -3.85 -17.29
CA GLY A 156 -12.13 -3.01 -16.11
C GLY A 156 -11.56 -1.63 -16.34
N LEU A 157 -11.84 -0.75 -15.39
CA LEU A 157 -11.41 0.64 -15.43
C LEU A 157 -11.08 1.09 -14.01
N ASP A 158 -9.83 1.50 -13.80
CA ASP A 158 -9.43 2.15 -12.56
C ASP A 158 -9.25 3.65 -12.82
N VAL A 159 -9.72 4.46 -11.88
CA VAL A 159 -9.64 5.92 -11.92
C VAL A 159 -9.07 6.41 -10.59
N LYS A 160 -8.03 7.22 -10.68
CA LYS A 160 -7.47 7.96 -9.54
C LYS A 160 -7.60 9.44 -9.79
N TYR A 161 -8.27 10.14 -8.89
CA TYR A 161 -8.55 11.56 -9.00
C TYR A 161 -8.16 12.32 -7.73
N GLY A 162 -7.16 13.20 -7.82
CA GLY A 162 -6.79 14.13 -6.76
C GLY A 162 -7.84 15.23 -6.62
N VAL A 163 -8.83 15.03 -5.75
CA VAL A 163 -9.88 16.01 -5.41
C VAL A 163 -9.25 17.30 -4.88
N THR A 164 -8.25 17.16 -4.01
CA THR A 164 -7.34 18.24 -3.60
C THR A 164 -5.90 17.70 -3.57
N SER A 165 -4.91 18.53 -3.27
CA SER A 165 -3.51 18.07 -3.16
C SER A 165 -3.29 17.04 -2.04
N ASN A 166 -4.20 17.00 -1.06
CA ASN A 166 -4.15 16.13 0.11
C ASN A 166 -5.30 15.11 0.17
N LEU A 167 -6.22 15.11 -0.81
CA LEU A 167 -7.41 14.26 -0.84
C LEU A 167 -7.53 13.57 -2.19
N THR A 168 -7.53 12.23 -2.18
CA THR A 168 -7.58 11.40 -3.39
C THR A 168 -8.84 10.54 -3.40
N LEU A 169 -9.49 10.49 -4.55
CA LEU A 169 -10.56 9.57 -4.87
C LEU A 169 -9.99 8.47 -5.77
N ASP A 170 -9.96 7.24 -5.28
CA ASP A 170 -9.69 6.05 -6.06
C ASP A 170 -11.03 5.38 -6.38
N ALA A 171 -11.26 4.99 -7.63
CA ALA A 171 -12.46 4.28 -8.06
C ALA A 171 -12.07 3.16 -9.02
N ALA A 172 -12.79 2.04 -8.95
CA ALA A 172 -12.57 0.89 -9.80
C ALA A 172 -13.92 0.34 -10.28
N VAL A 173 -14.00 -0.02 -11.56
CA VAL A 173 -15.15 -0.68 -12.18
C VAL A 173 -14.70 -2.03 -12.69
N ASN A 174 -15.40 -3.08 -12.26
CA ASN A 174 -15.03 -4.48 -12.49
C ASN A 174 -13.55 -4.77 -12.21
N PRO A 175 -13.06 -4.46 -10.98
CA PRO A 175 -11.66 -4.66 -10.64
C PRO A 175 -11.20 -6.12 -10.75
N ASP A 176 -10.12 -6.39 -11.48
CA ASP A 176 -9.41 -7.67 -11.34
C ASP A 176 -8.32 -7.58 -10.29
N PHE A 177 -8.78 -7.82 -9.07
CA PHE A 177 -7.93 -7.95 -7.91
C PHE A 177 -7.22 -9.30 -7.82
N GLY A 178 -7.47 -10.22 -8.75
CA GLY A 178 -6.85 -11.55 -8.81
C GLY A 178 -5.55 -11.61 -9.62
N GLN A 179 -5.08 -10.50 -10.20
CA GLN A 179 -3.76 -10.41 -10.85
C GLN A 179 -2.61 -10.06 -9.89
N VAL A 180 -2.94 -9.83 -8.62
CA VAL A 180 -1.98 -9.46 -7.60
C VAL A 180 -1.22 -10.69 -7.12
N GLU A 181 0.06 -10.54 -6.80
CA GLU A 181 0.96 -11.63 -6.39
C GLU A 181 0.26 -12.66 -5.52
N SER A 182 0.41 -13.94 -5.89
CA SER A 182 -0.09 -15.05 -5.10
C SER A 182 0.44 -14.93 -3.68
N ASP A 183 -0.47 -15.06 -2.72
CA ASP A 183 -0.07 -15.15 -1.33
C ASP A 183 0.92 -16.29 -1.12
N PRO A 184 1.92 -16.12 -0.24
CA PRO A 184 2.76 -17.23 0.15
C PRO A 184 1.85 -18.32 0.74
N ALA A 185 1.96 -19.54 0.24
CA ALA A 185 1.24 -20.68 0.81
C ALA A 185 1.82 -20.96 2.20
N PHE A 186 0.97 -20.89 3.24
CA PHE A 186 1.34 -21.29 4.59
C PHE A 186 0.26 -22.19 5.19
N VAL A 187 0.68 -23.11 6.04
CA VAL A 187 -0.23 -23.94 6.83
C VAL A 187 -0.52 -23.20 8.13
N ASN A 188 -1.76 -22.70 8.28
CA ASN A 188 -2.18 -22.10 9.55
C ASN A 188 -2.47 -23.21 10.56
N LEU A 189 -1.57 -23.40 11.53
CA LEU A 189 -1.73 -24.36 12.62
C LEU A 189 -2.43 -23.75 13.85
N THR A 190 -2.92 -22.52 13.75
CA THR A 190 -3.55 -21.77 14.85
C THR A 190 -5.07 -21.64 14.64
N THR A 191 -5.80 -21.36 15.72
CA THR A 191 -7.26 -21.13 15.71
C THR A 191 -7.66 -19.69 15.39
N VAL A 192 -6.70 -18.83 15.06
CA VAL A 192 -6.92 -17.42 14.77
C VAL A 192 -6.75 -17.14 13.27
N GLU A 193 -7.54 -16.18 12.76
CA GLU A 193 -7.43 -15.69 11.39
C GLU A 193 -6.04 -15.06 11.18
N GLN A 194 -5.41 -15.39 10.06
CA GLN A 194 -4.10 -14.83 9.69
C GLN A 194 -4.33 -13.60 8.81
N PHE A 195 -3.74 -12.48 9.22
CA PHE A 195 -3.85 -11.22 8.50
C PHE A 195 -2.66 -11.08 7.56
N LEU A 196 -2.94 -10.99 6.27
CA LEU A 196 -1.94 -10.88 5.23
C LEU A 196 -1.85 -9.44 4.72
N GLN A 197 -0.66 -9.02 4.28
CA GLN A 197 -0.44 -7.67 3.79
C GLN A 197 -1.22 -7.44 2.50
N GLU A 198 -1.97 -6.35 2.41
CA GLU A 198 -2.67 -6.01 1.16
C GLU A 198 -1.66 -5.68 0.06
N ARG A 199 -1.93 -6.16 -1.15
CA ARG A 199 -1.05 -5.99 -2.32
C ARG A 199 -1.77 -5.35 -3.49
N ARG A 200 -3.11 -5.24 -3.43
CA ARG A 200 -3.92 -4.60 -4.45
C ARG A 200 -3.73 -3.08 -4.39
N PRO A 201 -3.24 -2.43 -5.47
CA PRO A 201 -2.93 -1.00 -5.46
C PRO A 201 -4.08 -0.13 -4.97
N PHE A 202 -5.31 -0.45 -5.40
CA PHE A 202 -6.52 0.24 -4.96
C PHE A 202 -6.66 0.28 -3.43
N PHE A 203 -6.31 -0.79 -2.71
CA PHE A 203 -6.48 -0.86 -1.26
C PHE A 203 -5.25 -0.33 -0.50
N VAL A 204 -4.05 -0.56 -1.02
CA VAL A 204 -2.77 -0.07 -0.48
C VAL A 204 -2.74 1.45 -0.37
N GLU A 205 -3.17 2.15 -1.42
CA GLU A 205 -3.00 3.60 -1.52
C GLU A 205 -3.73 4.34 -0.40
N GLY A 206 -3.02 4.98 0.54
CA GLY A 206 -3.68 5.65 1.67
C GLY A 206 -4.35 4.70 2.68
N ALA A 207 -4.00 3.40 2.69
CA ALA A 207 -4.48 2.43 3.67
C ALA A 207 -4.19 2.86 5.13
N SER A 208 -3.08 3.58 5.34
CA SER A 208 -2.67 4.09 6.65
C SER A 208 -3.73 4.95 7.35
N ILE A 209 -4.66 5.54 6.61
CA ILE A 209 -5.75 6.33 7.18
C ILE A 209 -6.77 5.49 7.96
N PHE A 210 -6.87 4.20 7.61
CA PHE A 210 -7.72 3.22 8.29
C PHE A 210 -6.98 2.50 9.43
N ASN A 211 -5.68 2.75 9.59
CA ASN A 211 -4.84 2.21 10.64
C ASN A 211 -4.72 3.24 11.78
N PHE A 212 -5.63 3.16 12.74
CA PHE A 212 -5.65 4.04 13.92
C PHE A 212 -5.90 3.26 15.21
N GLY A 213 -5.60 3.86 16.36
CA GLY A 213 -5.90 3.29 17.68
C GLY A 213 -4.84 2.35 18.27
N GLY A 214 -3.60 2.37 17.76
CA GLY A 214 -2.48 1.61 18.33
C GLY A 214 -1.94 2.18 19.64
N THR A 215 -1.40 1.31 20.49
CA THR A 215 -0.63 1.69 21.68
C THR A 215 0.75 2.20 21.27
N GLY A 216 1.22 3.25 21.95
CA GLY A 216 2.37 4.09 21.55
C GLY A 216 3.72 3.38 21.35
N PRO A 217 4.80 4.15 21.10
CA PRO A 217 6.02 3.71 20.40
C PRO A 217 6.90 2.68 21.12
N TYR A 218 6.52 2.20 22.30
CA TYR A 218 7.35 1.30 23.11
C TYR A 218 6.57 0.21 23.86
N ILE A 219 5.24 0.30 23.95
CA ILE A 219 4.46 -0.71 24.66
C ILE A 219 3.27 -1.13 23.81
N GLN A 220 3.49 -2.15 22.98
CA GLN A 220 2.42 -2.92 22.36
C GLN A 220 1.73 -3.76 23.43
N PHE A 221 0.86 -3.16 24.23
CA PHE A 221 -0.13 -3.92 25.00
C PHE A 221 -1.16 -4.46 24.01
N GLY A 222 -0.77 -5.52 23.28
CA GLY A 222 -1.55 -6.11 22.20
C GLY A 222 -1.23 -5.52 20.82
N ASN A 223 -1.58 -6.27 19.79
CA ASN A 223 -1.57 -5.81 18.41
C ASN A 223 -2.41 -4.53 18.32
N THR A 224 -1.95 -3.54 17.54
CA THR A 224 -2.80 -2.39 17.19
C THR A 224 -4.13 -2.95 16.67
N PRO A 225 -5.28 -2.58 17.25
CA PRO A 225 -6.55 -3.13 16.83
C PRO A 225 -6.75 -2.85 15.34
N GLN A 226 -6.81 -3.92 14.56
CA GLN A 226 -7.03 -3.81 13.13
C GLN A 226 -8.54 -3.67 12.88
N TYR A 227 -8.99 -2.43 12.75
CA TYR A 227 -10.40 -2.13 12.50
C TYR A 227 -10.84 -2.42 11.06
N PHE A 228 -9.90 -2.43 10.13
CA PHE A 228 -10.16 -2.64 8.71
C PHE A 228 -9.21 -3.69 8.12
N TYR A 229 -9.79 -4.66 7.41
CA TYR A 229 -9.05 -5.69 6.68
C TYR A 229 -9.62 -5.82 5.27
N SER A 230 -8.98 -5.14 4.32
CA SER A 230 -9.42 -5.01 2.93
C SER A 230 -9.56 -6.35 2.19
N ARG A 231 -8.78 -7.37 2.57
CA ARG A 231 -8.84 -8.72 1.99
C ARG A 231 -10.16 -9.44 2.22
N ARG A 232 -11.03 -8.93 3.11
CA ARG A 232 -12.42 -9.41 3.23
C ARG A 232 -13.29 -8.98 2.05
N ILE A 233 -12.91 -7.93 1.32
CA ILE A 233 -13.62 -7.46 0.13
C ILE A 233 -13.17 -8.32 -1.06
N GLY A 234 -14.11 -9.06 -1.65
CA GLY A 234 -13.84 -10.03 -2.72
C GLY A 234 -13.44 -11.43 -2.23
N ARG A 235 -13.57 -11.70 -0.92
CA ARG A 235 -13.31 -13.03 -0.34
C ARG A 235 -14.22 -14.10 -0.93
N THR A 236 -13.87 -15.38 -0.71
CA THR A 236 -14.74 -16.51 -1.03
C THR A 236 -16.14 -16.34 -0.41
N PRO A 237 -17.21 -16.65 -1.16
CA PRO A 237 -18.57 -16.63 -0.63
C PRO A 237 -18.68 -17.40 0.68
N SER A 238 -19.46 -16.88 1.63
CA SER A 238 -19.57 -17.46 2.97
C SER A 238 -20.51 -18.65 3.08
N LEU A 239 -21.25 -18.96 2.01
CA LEU A 239 -22.09 -20.15 1.95
C LEU A 239 -21.20 -21.33 1.56
N GLU A 240 -21.23 -22.39 2.36
CA GLU A 240 -20.58 -23.67 2.06
C GLU A 240 -21.66 -24.69 1.66
N PRO A 241 -22.06 -24.72 0.38
CA PRO A 241 -23.07 -25.67 -0.08
C PRO A 241 -22.45 -27.07 -0.22
N GLU A 242 -23.21 -28.09 0.18
CA GLU A 242 -22.80 -29.48 0.00
C GLU A 242 -23.30 -30.01 -1.35
N ALA A 243 -22.44 -30.76 -2.04
CA ALA A 243 -22.86 -31.51 -3.22
C ALA A 243 -23.87 -32.61 -2.81
N PRO A 244 -24.86 -32.93 -3.67
CA PRO A 244 -25.70 -34.11 -3.47
C PRO A 244 -24.87 -35.39 -3.33
N PRO A 245 -25.37 -36.45 -2.66
CA PRO A 245 -24.64 -37.72 -2.56
C PRO A 245 -24.26 -38.28 -3.94
N GLY A 246 -22.95 -38.41 -4.21
CA GLY A 246 -22.42 -38.83 -5.51
C GLY A 246 -22.56 -37.79 -6.64
N GLY A 247 -22.96 -36.56 -6.30
CA GLY A 247 -23.10 -35.43 -7.21
C GLY A 247 -21.89 -34.50 -7.18
N PHE A 248 -21.96 -33.48 -8.04
CA PHE A 248 -20.94 -32.43 -8.16
C PHE A 248 -21.57 -31.08 -7.87
N ILE A 249 -20.76 -30.11 -7.46
CA ILE A 249 -21.16 -28.73 -7.24
C ILE A 249 -20.12 -27.79 -7.83
N ASP A 250 -20.57 -26.67 -8.40
CA ASP A 250 -19.71 -25.61 -8.91
C ASP A 250 -19.81 -24.42 -7.95
N VAL A 251 -18.75 -24.13 -7.21
CA VAL A 251 -18.75 -23.06 -6.21
C VAL A 251 -17.73 -22.01 -6.61
N PRO A 252 -18.12 -20.73 -6.70
CA PRO A 252 -17.18 -19.67 -6.99
C PRO A 252 -16.13 -19.53 -5.87
N THR A 253 -14.87 -19.45 -6.27
CA THR A 253 -13.74 -19.36 -5.33
C THR A 253 -13.56 -17.96 -4.73
N HIS A 254 -14.11 -16.93 -5.38
CA HIS A 254 -14.01 -15.52 -4.99
C HIS A 254 -15.33 -14.81 -5.31
N THR A 255 -15.64 -13.76 -4.54
CA THR A 255 -16.79 -12.90 -4.83
C THR A 255 -16.40 -11.81 -5.83
N THR A 256 -17.14 -11.70 -6.92
CA THR A 256 -16.92 -10.68 -7.94
C THR A 256 -17.22 -9.29 -7.39
N ILE A 257 -16.28 -8.36 -7.52
CA ILE A 257 -16.49 -6.95 -7.17
C ILE A 257 -16.91 -6.22 -8.45
N LEU A 258 -18.12 -5.64 -8.44
CA LEU A 258 -18.66 -4.90 -9.58
C LEU A 258 -18.05 -3.50 -9.67
N GLY A 259 -17.74 -2.92 -8.52
CA GLY A 259 -17.01 -1.67 -8.43
C GLY A 259 -16.71 -1.29 -6.99
N ALA A 260 -15.75 -0.39 -6.82
CA ALA A 260 -15.35 0.13 -5.53
C ALA A 260 -14.97 1.61 -5.66
N ALA A 261 -15.17 2.35 -4.58
CA ALA A 261 -14.75 3.74 -4.47
C ALA A 261 -14.15 4.00 -3.10
N LYS A 262 -13.07 4.78 -3.07
CA LYS A 262 -12.36 5.16 -1.85
C LYS A 262 -11.95 6.62 -1.91
N LEU A 263 -12.40 7.40 -0.94
CA LEU A 263 -11.97 8.77 -0.74
C LEU A 263 -11.06 8.80 0.49
N SER A 264 -9.78 9.13 0.33
CA SER A 264 -8.81 9.13 1.42
C SER A 264 -7.87 10.33 1.37
N GLY A 265 -7.59 10.91 2.55
CA GLY A 265 -6.67 12.03 2.63
C GLY A 265 -6.81 12.88 3.88
N LYS A 266 -6.20 14.06 3.85
CA LYS A 266 -6.22 15.02 4.96
C LYS A 266 -6.85 16.34 4.57
N THR A 267 -7.62 16.92 5.47
CA THR A 267 -8.17 18.27 5.32
C THR A 267 -7.09 19.31 5.64
N PRO A 268 -7.25 20.57 5.19
CA PRO A 268 -6.36 21.67 5.59
C PRO A 268 -6.32 21.92 7.10
N SER A 269 -7.37 21.53 7.84
CA SER A 269 -7.44 21.62 9.30
C SER A 269 -6.76 20.46 10.03
N GLY A 270 -6.13 19.52 9.30
CA GLY A 270 -5.39 18.39 9.88
C GLY A 270 -6.23 17.14 10.17
N TRP A 271 -7.52 17.13 9.80
CA TRP A 271 -8.34 15.93 9.96
C TRP A 271 -7.98 14.90 8.90
N SER A 272 -7.87 13.63 9.32
CA SER A 272 -7.74 12.50 8.40
C SER A 272 -9.14 11.95 8.10
N VAL A 273 -9.50 11.85 6.82
CA VAL A 273 -10.80 11.35 6.35
C VAL A 273 -10.57 10.19 5.39
N GLY A 274 -11.17 9.04 5.72
CA GLY A 274 -11.19 7.84 4.87
C GLY A 274 -12.62 7.31 4.76
N VAL A 275 -13.13 7.21 3.54
CA VAL A 275 -14.41 6.56 3.21
C VAL A 275 -14.14 5.54 2.12
N LEU A 276 -14.63 4.31 2.29
CA LEU A 276 -14.48 3.23 1.34
C LEU A 276 -15.82 2.50 1.21
N ASP A 277 -16.24 2.26 -0.03
CA ASP A 277 -17.38 1.41 -0.34
C ASP A 277 -17.06 0.49 -1.52
N ALA A 278 -17.62 -0.72 -1.51
CA ALA A 278 -17.43 -1.72 -2.54
C ALA A 278 -18.71 -2.52 -2.75
N VAL A 279 -19.13 -2.61 -4.02
CA VAL A 279 -20.33 -3.35 -4.42
C VAL A 279 -19.90 -4.66 -5.05
N THR A 280 -20.41 -5.77 -4.50
CA THR A 280 -20.14 -7.12 -5.00
C THR A 280 -21.34 -7.71 -5.70
N ALA A 281 -21.10 -8.61 -6.66
CA ALA A 281 -22.13 -9.41 -7.27
C ALA A 281 -22.71 -10.43 -6.27
N ARG A 282 -23.95 -10.85 -6.50
CA ARG A 282 -24.49 -12.04 -5.85
C ARG A 282 -23.94 -13.26 -6.59
N GLU A 283 -23.22 -14.10 -5.85
CA GLU A 283 -22.72 -15.38 -6.35
C GLU A 283 -23.76 -16.50 -6.25
N ARG A 284 -23.59 -17.55 -7.06
CA ARG A 284 -24.46 -18.73 -7.11
C ARG A 284 -23.62 -19.99 -7.19
N ALA A 285 -24.11 -21.06 -6.57
CA ALA A 285 -23.59 -22.41 -6.61
C ALA A 285 -24.74 -23.39 -6.90
#